data_AF-A0A963ZEJ1-F1
#
_entry.id   AF-A0A963ZEJ1-F1
#
_cell.length_a   1.000
_cell.length_b   1.000
_cell.length_c   1.000
_cell.angle_alpha   90.00
_cell.angle_beta   90.00
_cell.angle_gamma   90.00
#
_symmetry.space_group_name_H-M   'P 1'
#
loop_
_entity.id
_entity.type
_entity.pdbx_description
1 polymer ?
#
loop_
_entity_poly.entity_id
_entity_poly.type
_entity_poly.pdbx_seq_one_letter_code
_entity_poly.pdbx_strand_id
1 'polypeptide(L)'
;MKKVLLSLGVVAAMAMTSCGGHDMCSCAETRLEAMKEMEAAGDDEAKLKEIEEKYKADEEACKKLGDEMKEEMKDLSDEDKMKKMEEMMDECPAFKELMGH
;
A
#
# COMPACT_ATOMS: atom_id res chain seq x y z
N MET A 1 1.86 -32.34 35.42
CA MET A 1 2.72 -31.51 34.54
C MET A 1 1.88 -30.38 33.96
N LYS A 2 2.50 -29.22 33.76
CA LYS A 2 1.85 -27.89 33.74
C LYS A 2 0.93 -27.66 32.54
N LYS A 3 -0.14 -26.93 32.81
CA LYS A 3 -1.12 -26.36 31.88
C LYS A 3 -0.40 -25.56 30.79
N VAL A 4 -0.65 -25.89 29.52
CA VAL A 4 -0.35 -24.99 28.39
C VAL A 4 -1.65 -24.84 27.60
N LEU A 5 -2.61 -24.16 28.23
CA LEU A 5 -3.64 -23.40 27.53
C LEU A 5 -3.01 -22.06 27.20
N LEU A 6 -2.31 -21.98 26.07
CA LEU A 6 -1.83 -20.72 25.51
C LEU A 6 -2.15 -20.75 24.01
N SER A 7 -3.36 -20.29 23.72
CA SER A 7 -3.57 -19.20 22.76
C SER A 7 -2.63 -19.23 21.55
N LEU A 8 -3.00 -20.01 20.53
CA LEU A 8 -2.65 -19.68 19.14
C LEU A 8 -3.62 -18.57 18.66
N GLY A 9 -3.56 -17.45 19.37
CA GLY A 9 -4.13 -16.20 18.93
C GLY A 9 -3.21 -15.60 17.88
N VAL A 10 -3.81 -15.17 16.78
CA VAL A 10 -3.32 -14.09 15.93
C VAL A 10 -2.00 -14.37 15.22
N VAL A 11 -2.08 -15.10 14.10
CA VAL A 11 -1.25 -14.77 12.93
C VAL A 11 -1.84 -13.49 12.32
N ALA A 12 -1.62 -12.37 12.99
CA ALA A 12 -1.73 -11.03 12.42
C ALA A 12 -0.48 -10.26 12.86
N ALA A 13 0.69 -10.80 12.53
CA ALA A 13 1.96 -10.10 12.67
C ALA A 13 2.35 -9.37 11.36
N MET A 14 1.37 -9.03 10.52
CA MET A 14 1.54 -8.16 9.35
C MET A 14 0.76 -6.83 9.48
N ALA A 15 0.26 -6.49 10.67
CA ALA A 15 -0.46 -5.23 10.91
C ALA A 15 0.35 -4.25 11.79
N MET A 16 1.66 -4.15 11.55
CA MET A 16 2.57 -3.20 12.22
C MET A 16 3.35 -2.34 11.21
N THR A 17 2.74 -1.95 10.09
CA THR A 17 3.17 -0.81 9.26
C THR A 17 2.12 0.29 9.17
N SER A 18 0.92 0.08 9.74
CA SER A 18 -0.03 1.18 9.86
C SER A 18 0.55 2.27 10.77
N CYS A 19 0.81 3.41 10.14
CA CYS A 19 1.02 4.73 10.73
C CYS A 19 2.46 5.14 11.08
N GLY A 20 3.28 5.57 10.09
CA GLY A 20 4.44 6.39 10.44
C GLY A 20 5.47 6.77 9.38
N GLY A 21 5.48 6.13 8.21
CA GLY A 21 6.36 6.50 7.10
C GLY A 21 5.64 6.18 5.81
N HIS A 22 4.90 7.14 5.26
CA HIS A 22 4.35 6.94 3.93
C HIS A 22 5.48 7.20 2.93
N ASP A 23 6.05 6.14 2.39
CA ASP A 23 6.80 6.18 1.15
C ASP A 23 5.94 5.61 0.00
N MET A 24 6.39 5.81 -1.23
CA MET A 24 5.66 5.38 -2.43
C MET A 24 5.41 3.87 -2.47
N CYS A 25 6.29 3.06 -1.87
CA CYS A 25 6.12 1.62 -1.89
C CYS A 25 5.01 1.18 -0.94
N SER A 26 4.97 1.76 0.27
CA SER A 26 3.87 1.54 1.21
C SER A 26 2.52 1.89 0.57
N CYS A 27 2.47 2.95 -0.24
CA CYS A 27 1.27 3.30 -1.01
C CYS A 27 0.89 2.26 -2.08
N ALA A 28 1.87 1.65 -2.74
CA ALA A 28 1.64 0.58 -3.69
C ALA A 28 1.14 -0.70 -3.00
N GLU A 29 1.69 -1.05 -1.85
CA GLU A 29 1.25 -2.19 -1.02
C GLU A 29 -0.19 -2.00 -0.56
N THR A 30 -0.52 -0.86 0.05
CA THR A 30 -1.89 -0.55 0.48
C THR A 30 -2.87 -0.62 -0.68
N ARG A 31 -2.48 -0.13 -1.86
CA ARG A 31 -3.33 -0.21 -3.06
C ARG A 31 -3.57 -1.65 -3.51
N LEU A 32 -2.56 -2.52 -3.46
CA LEU A 32 -2.72 -3.94 -3.76
C LEU A 32 -3.65 -4.63 -2.77
N GLU A 33 -3.49 -4.35 -1.48
CA GLU A 33 -4.37 -4.92 -0.44
C GLU A 33 -5.81 -4.48 -0.64
N ALA A 34 -6.05 -3.19 -0.89
CA ALA A 34 -7.37 -2.67 -1.21
C ALA A 34 -7.98 -3.35 -2.45
N MET A 35 -7.20 -3.53 -3.52
CA MET A 35 -7.66 -4.25 -4.72
C MET A 35 -8.06 -5.70 -4.43
N LYS A 36 -7.23 -6.44 -3.68
CA LYS A 36 -7.52 -7.83 -3.30
C LYS A 36 -8.76 -7.94 -2.42
N GLU A 37 -8.94 -7.01 -1.47
CA GLU A 37 -10.13 -6.98 -0.62
C GLU A 37 -11.39 -6.61 -1.41
N MET A 38 -11.30 -5.68 -2.35
CA MET A 38 -12.42 -5.35 -3.25
C MET A 38 -12.78 -6.53 -4.16
N GLU A 39 -11.79 -7.22 -4.74
CA GLU A 39 -12.02 -8.42 -5.54
C GLU A 39 -12.69 -9.53 -4.72
N ALA A 40 -12.23 -9.75 -3.49
CA ALA A 40 -12.82 -10.73 -2.57
C ALA A 40 -14.24 -10.33 -2.11
N ALA A 41 -14.55 -9.03 -2.04
CA ALA A 41 -15.89 -8.53 -1.73
C ALA A 41 -16.88 -8.72 -2.89
N GLY A 42 -16.41 -8.70 -4.14
CA GLY A 42 -17.25 -8.78 -5.33
C GLY A 42 -18.23 -7.61 -5.39
N ASP A 43 -19.51 -7.89 -5.67
CA ASP A 43 -20.57 -6.86 -5.76
C ASP A 43 -21.25 -6.55 -4.41
N ASP A 44 -20.66 -6.96 -3.27
CA ASP A 44 -21.21 -6.69 -1.93
C ASP A 44 -21.00 -5.22 -1.54
N GLU A 45 -21.98 -4.36 -1.83
CA GLU A 45 -21.94 -2.92 -1.55
C GLU A 45 -21.59 -2.57 -0.10
N ALA A 46 -22.00 -3.39 0.87
CA ALA A 46 -21.72 -3.10 2.28
C ALA A 46 -20.22 -3.28 2.59
N LYS A 47 -19.64 -4.37 2.07
CA LYS A 47 -18.19 -4.62 2.21
C LYS A 47 -17.36 -3.64 1.40
N LEU A 48 -17.80 -3.29 0.19
CA LEU A 48 -17.12 -2.30 -0.63
C LEU A 48 -17.03 -0.94 0.08
N LYS A 49 -18.10 -0.50 0.74
CA LYS A 49 -18.07 0.73 1.56
C LYS A 49 -17.16 0.63 2.76
N GLU A 50 -17.15 -0.50 3.46
CA GLU A 50 -16.25 -0.73 4.60
C GLU A 50 -14.78 -0.69 4.16
N ILE A 51 -14.47 -1.27 3.00
CA ILE A 51 -13.14 -1.24 2.38
C ILE A 51 -12.77 0.20 1.99
N GLU A 52 -13.67 0.95 1.35
CA GLU A 52 -13.44 2.35 1.00
C GLU A 52 -13.12 3.20 2.24
N GLU A 53 -13.92 3.09 3.30
CA GLU A 53 -13.68 3.83 4.54
C GLU A 53 -12.38 3.40 5.23
N LYS A 54 -12.01 2.12 5.16
CA LYS A 54 -10.78 1.57 5.73
C LYS A 54 -9.52 2.18 5.08
N TYR A 55 -9.49 2.33 3.76
CA TYR A 55 -8.30 2.78 3.03
C TYR A 55 -8.29 4.28 2.70
N LYS A 56 -9.37 5.01 2.98
CA LYS A 56 -9.51 6.44 2.66
C LYS A 56 -8.35 7.30 3.18
N ALA A 57 -7.93 7.09 4.43
CA ALA A 57 -6.86 7.88 5.03
C ALA A 57 -5.50 7.62 4.35
N ASP A 58 -5.24 6.37 3.97
CA ASP A 58 -4.03 5.99 3.24
C ASP A 58 -4.07 6.55 1.81
N GLU A 59 -5.24 6.55 1.15
CA GLU A 59 -5.40 7.17 -0.18
C GLU A 59 -5.08 8.67 -0.14
N GLU A 60 -5.59 9.40 0.86
CA GLU A 60 -5.30 10.84 1.02
C GLU A 60 -3.81 11.10 1.28
N ALA A 61 -3.18 10.28 2.12
CA ALA A 61 -1.75 10.39 2.40
C ALA A 61 -0.89 10.07 1.17
N CYS A 62 -1.21 8.99 0.45
CA CYS A 62 -0.52 8.59 -0.77
C CYS A 62 -0.70 9.58 -1.91
N LYS A 63 -1.88 10.19 -2.03
CA LYS A 63 -2.12 11.27 -3.00
C LYS A 63 -1.22 12.47 -2.72
N LYS A 64 -1.11 12.87 -1.46
CA LYS A 64 -0.26 14.00 -1.06
C LYS A 64 1.22 13.73 -1.38
N LEU A 65 1.70 12.52 -1.11
CA LEU A 65 3.05 12.10 -1.51
C LEU A 65 3.24 12.10 -3.02
N GLY A 66 2.25 11.62 -3.77
CA GLY A 66 2.24 11.66 -5.23
C GLY A 66 2.41 13.09 -5.75
N ASP A 67 1.68 14.04 -5.16
CA ASP A 67 1.75 15.44 -5.53
C ASP A 67 3.11 16.06 -5.16
N GLU A 68 3.64 15.78 -3.97
CA GLU A 68 4.96 16.24 -3.52
C GLU A 68 6.08 15.71 -4.43
N MET A 69 6.04 14.42 -4.75
CA MET A 69 7.00 13.75 -5.61
C MET A 69 6.90 14.22 -7.06
N LYS A 70 5.70 14.55 -7.54
CA LYS A 70 5.50 15.14 -8.87
C LYS A 70 6.12 16.55 -8.95
N GLU A 71 5.97 17.36 -7.92
CA GLU A 71 6.64 18.66 -7.86
C GLU A 71 8.17 18.49 -7.76
N GLU A 72 8.69 17.54 -6.97
CA GLU A 72 10.13 17.23 -6.96
C GLU A 72 10.64 16.76 -8.34
N MET A 73 9.86 15.96 -9.05
CA MET A 73 10.24 15.46 -10.36
C MET A 73 10.16 16.53 -11.44
N LYS A 74 9.35 17.58 -11.27
CA LYS A 74 9.16 18.63 -12.28
C LYS A 74 10.45 19.37 -12.61
N ASP A 75 11.32 19.54 -11.61
CA ASP A 75 12.61 20.22 -11.74
C ASP A 75 13.75 19.27 -12.18
N LEU A 76 13.48 17.96 -12.26
CA LEU A 76 14.46 16.97 -12.72
C LEU A 76 14.49 16.87 -14.25
N SER A 77 15.67 16.53 -14.77
CA SER A 77 15.82 16.15 -16.18
C SER A 77 15.07 14.84 -16.46
N ASP A 78 14.73 14.58 -17.72
CA ASP A 78 14.03 13.35 -18.09
C ASP A 78 14.86 12.09 -17.81
N GLU A 79 16.20 12.19 -17.87
CA GLU A 79 17.13 11.12 -17.48
C GLU A 79 17.05 10.83 -15.97
N ASP A 80 17.06 11.87 -15.13
CA ASP A 80 16.96 11.73 -13.67
C ASP A 80 15.59 11.21 -13.23
N LYS A 81 14.51 11.63 -13.90
CA LYS A 81 13.16 11.09 -13.66
C LYS A 81 13.09 9.60 -13.96
N MET A 82 13.63 9.17 -15.11
CA MET A 82 13.66 7.76 -15.51
C MET A 82 14.44 6.93 -14.49
N LYS A 83 15.62 7.40 -14.06
CA LYS A 83 16.42 6.71 -13.06
C LYS A 83 15.72 6.61 -11.70
N LYS A 84 15.11 7.70 -11.23
CA LYS A 84 14.36 7.71 -9.96
C LYS A 84 13.15 6.77 -10.04
N MET A 85 12.45 6.73 -11.18
CA MET A 85 11.34 5.80 -11.41
C MET A 85 11.79 4.33 -11.45
N GLU A 86 12.93 4.04 -12.09
CA GLU A 86 13.53 2.70 -12.11
C GLU A 86 13.93 2.24 -10.69
N GLU A 87 14.57 3.11 -9.91
CA GLU A 87 14.91 2.83 -8.50
C GLU A 87 13.65 2.52 -7.67
N MET A 88 12.57 3.31 -7.82
CA MET A 88 11.29 3.02 -7.14
C MET A 88 10.64 1.70 -7.55
N MET A 89 10.79 1.29 -8.81
CA MET A 89 10.28 0.01 -9.28
C MET A 89 11.10 -1.17 -8.75
N ASP A 90 12.41 -1.02 -8.66
CA ASP A 90 13.30 -2.07 -8.13
C ASP A 90 13.20 -2.20 -6.61
N GLU A 91 13.06 -1.09 -5.90
CA GLU A 91 12.91 -1.08 -4.44
C GLU A 91 11.54 -1.57 -3.97
N CYS A 92 10.54 -1.61 -4.87
CA CYS A 92 9.18 -1.92 -4.51
C CYS A 92 8.55 -3.04 -5.35
N PRO A 93 8.54 -4.27 -4.84
CA PRO A 93 7.89 -5.41 -5.49
C PRO A 93 6.39 -5.19 -5.77
N ALA A 94 5.71 -4.42 -4.93
CA ALA A 94 4.29 -4.10 -5.10
C ALA A 94 4.00 -3.31 -6.39
N PHE A 95 4.90 -2.42 -6.82
CA PHE A 95 4.73 -1.73 -8.11
C PHE A 95 4.79 -2.69 -9.30
N LYS A 96 5.64 -3.72 -9.22
CA LYS A 96 5.73 -4.75 -10.25
C LYS A 96 4.47 -5.61 -10.31
N GLU A 97 3.88 -5.92 -9.16
CA GLU A 97 2.61 -6.65 -9.09
C GLU A 97 1.43 -5.80 -9.61
N LEU A 98 1.39 -4.49 -9.28
CA LEU A 98 0.39 -3.55 -9.82
C LEU A 98 0.49 -3.35 -11.33
N MET A 99 1.69 -3.36 -11.92
CA MET A 99 1.87 -3.22 -13.37
C MET A 99 1.76 -4.55 -14.15
N GLY A 100 1.76 -5.68 -13.44
CA GLY A 100 1.64 -7.02 -14.02
C GLY A 100 0.20 -7.55 -14.09
N HIS A 101 -0.77 -6.77 -13.60
CA HIS A 101 -2.21 -7.06 -13.67
C HIS A 101 -2.89 -6.33 -14.84
#